data_AF-A0A3D3K5U5-F1
#
_entry.id   AF-A0A3D3K5U5-F1
#
_cell.length_a   1.000
_cell.length_b   1.000
_cell.length_c   1.000
_cell.angle_alpha   90.00
_cell.angle_beta   90.00
_cell.angle_gamma   90.00
#
_symmetry.space_group_name_H-M   'P 1'
#
loop_
_entity.id
_entity.type
_entity.pdbx_description
1 polymer ?
#
loop_
_entity_poly.entity_id
_entity_poly.type
_entity_poly.pdbx_seq_one_letter_code
_entity_poly.pdbx_strand_id
1 'polypeptide(L)' 'SEISDAIIVIVSEETGGISVAKDGELRRNLDPARLQQTLQRYLAIGHRKRTKQEVAE' A
#
# COMPACT_ATOMS: atom_id res chain seq x y z
N SER A 1 -0.26 13.37 -0.61
CA SER A 1 -1.50 14.12 -0.42
C SER A 1 -1.30 15.02 0.78
N GLU A 2 -1.52 16.32 0.61
CA GLU A 2 -1.30 17.32 1.68
C GLU A 2 -2.63 17.72 2.34
N ILE A 3 -3.74 17.39 1.67
CA ILE A 3 -5.11 17.75 2.05
C ILE A 3 -5.95 16.49 2.34
N SER A 4 -5.47 15.30 1.97
CA SER A 4 -6.13 14.03 2.27
C SER A 4 -5.16 13.00 2.84
N ASP A 5 -5.70 11.96 3.47
CA ASP A 5 -4.98 10.80 4.02
C ASP A 5 -4.58 9.76 2.96
N ALA A 6 -4.85 10.06 1.69
CA ALA A 6 -4.64 9.16 0.57
C ALA A 6 -3.16 8.79 0.36
N ILE A 7 -2.96 7.54 -0.05
CA ILE A 7 -1.69 7.03 -0.55
C ILE A 7 -1.77 6.99 -2.07
N ILE A 8 -0.78 7.59 -2.72
CA ILE A 8 -0.73 7.66 -4.17
C ILE A 8 0.48 6.86 -4.63
N VAL A 9 0.25 5.87 -5.50
CA VAL A 9 1.31 5.09 -6.16
C VAL A 9 1.49 5.64 -7.58
N ILE A 10 2.73 5.93 -7.96
CA ILE A 10 3.10 6.43 -9.27
C ILE A 10 4.05 5.43 -9.91
N VAL A 11 3.81 5.07 -11.17
CA VAL A 11 4.70 4.23 -11.97
C VAL A 11 5.20 5.06 -13.15
N SER A 12 6.52 5.16 -13.28
CA SER A 12 7.14 5.78 -14.45
C SER A 12 6.89 4.91 -15.68
N GLU A 13 6.31 5.48 -16.73
CA GLU A 13 6.11 4.78 -18.00
C GLU A 13 7.43 4.40 -18.67
N GLU A 14 8.41 5.30 -18.63
CA GLU A 14 9.70 5.12 -19.30
C GLU A 14 10.59 4.09 -18.59
N THR A 15 10.61 4.11 -17.25
CA THR A 15 11.58 3.33 -16.47
C THR A 15 10.96 2.21 -15.64
N GLY A 16 9.63 2.18 -15.51
CA GLY A 16 8.93 1.30 -14.56
C GLY A 16 9.20 1.62 -13.09
N GLY A 17 9.96 2.68 -12.79
CA GLY A 17 10.31 3.08 -11.43
C GLY A 17 9.06 3.45 -10.63
N ILE A 18 9.00 2.97 -9.39
CA ILE A 18 7.85 3.14 -8.50
C ILE A 18 8.11 4.29 -7.53
N SER A 19 7.14 5.18 -7.36
CA SER A 19 7.15 6.23 -6.35
C SER A 19 5.86 6.20 -5.52
N VAL A 20 5.94 6.67 -4.27
CA VAL A 20 4.78 6.79 -3.38
C VAL A 20 4.73 8.20 -2.81
N ALA A 21 3.54 8.82 -2.85
CA ALA A 21 3.27 10.09 -2.19
C ALA A 21 2.25 9.92 -1.06
N LYS A 22 2.59 10.38 0.16
CA LYS A 22 1.72 10.34 1.34
C LYS A 22 2.15 11.44 2.32
N ASP A 23 1.21 12.07 3.02
CA ASP A 23 1.49 13.04 4.11
C ASP A 23 2.47 14.15 3.68
N GLY A 24 2.27 14.70 2.48
CA GLY A 24 3.17 15.71 1.89
C GLY A 24 4.55 15.19 1.42
N GLU A 25 4.93 13.95 1.71
CA GLU A 25 6.21 13.37 1.29
C GLU A 25 6.09 12.59 -0.03
N LEU A 26 7.06 12.80 -0.92
CA LEU A 26 7.25 11.99 -2.13
C LEU A 26 8.52 11.14 -2.01
N ARG A 27 8.34 9.82 -1.94
CA ARG A 27 9.43 8.86 -1.94
C ARG A 27 9.58 8.28 -3.35
N ARG A 28 10.75 8.47 -3.96
CA ARG A 28 11.03 8.06 -5.35
C ARG A 28 11.84 6.78 -5.42
N ASN A 29 11.68 6.05 -6.52
CA ASN A 29 12.44 4.85 -6.85
C ASN A 29 12.43 3.80 -5.72
N LEU A 30 11.24 3.53 -5.18
CA LEU A 30 11.07 2.47 -4.19
C LEU A 30 11.29 1.10 -4.85
N ASP A 31 11.97 0.23 -4.14
CA ASP A 31 11.99 -1.18 -4.50
C ASP A 31 10.62 -1.83 -4.19
N PRO A 32 10.27 -2.93 -4.89
CA PRO A 32 8.99 -3.61 -4.71
C PRO A 32 8.69 -4.07 -3.27
N ALA A 33 9.70 -4.51 -2.51
CA ALA A 33 9.51 -4.98 -1.14
C ALA A 33 9.17 -3.81 -0.21
N ARG A 34 9.81 -2.65 -0.38
CA ARG A 34 9.42 -1.43 0.34
C ARG A 34 8.03 -0.94 -0.02
N LEU A 35 7.63 -1.04 -1.30
CA LEU A 35 6.26 -0.72 -1.70
C LEU A 35 5.27 -1.64 -0.96
N GLN A 36 5.51 -2.95 -0.99
CA GLN A 36 4.64 -3.93 -0.32
C GLN A 36 4.48 -3.63 1.17
N GLN A 37 5.59 -3.40 1.89
CA GLN A 37 5.57 -3.05 3.31
C GLN A 37 4.81 -1.75 3.58
N THR A 38 4.99 -0.76 2.71
CA THR A 38 4.30 0.53 2.81
C THR A 38 2.79 0.35 2.66
N LEU A 39 2.34 -0.37 1.64
CA LEU A 39 0.93 -0.62 1.41
C LEU A 39 0.30 -1.49 2.51
N GLN A 40 0.98 -2.54 2.96
CA GLN A 40 0.51 -3.38 4.07
C GLN A 40 0.32 -2.57 5.37
N ARG A 41 1.25 -1.67 5.68
CA ARG A 41 1.19 -0.82 6.87
C ARG A 41 -0.03 0.09 6.88
N TYR A 42 -0.32 0.74 5.75
CA TYR A 42 -1.30 1.81 5.73
C TYR A 42 -2.69 1.40 5.23
N LEU A 43 -2.81 0.37 4.39
CA LEU A 43 -4.10 -0.04 3.84
C LEU A 43 -4.77 -1.19 4.62
N ALA A 44 -4.23 -1.56 5.79
CA ALA A 44 -4.75 -2.65 6.63
C ALA A 44 -5.14 -3.89 5.80
N ILE A 45 -4.28 -4.26 4.84
CA ILE A 45 -4.53 -5.40 3.95
C ILE A 45 -4.15 -6.67 4.72
N GLY A 46 -5.05 -7.10 5.62
CA GLY A 46 -4.94 -8.29 6.46
C GLY A 46 -5.43 -8.00 7.88
N HIS A 47 -6.34 -8.74 8.51
CA HIS A 47 -6.81 -10.10 8.26
C HIS A 47 -8.27 -10.17 8.72
N ARG A 48 -9.24 -10.43 7.82
CA ARG A 48 -10.42 -11.16 8.30
C ARG A 48 -9.87 -12.49 8.79
N LYS A 49 -9.76 -12.67 10.11
CA LYS A 49 -9.65 -14.01 10.68
C LYS A 49 -10.76 -14.80 10.02
N ARG A 50 -10.43 -15.79 9.18
CA ARG A 50 -11.38 -16.86 8.88
C ARG A 50 -11.66 -17.50 10.23
N THR A 51 -12.70 -17.04 10.91
CA THR A 51 -13.22 -17.71 12.09
C THR A 51 -13.57 -19.10 11.60
N LYS A 52 -12.85 -20.10 12.09
CA LYS A 52 -13.11 -21.51 11.81
C LYS A 52 -14.35 -21.91 12.60
N GLN A 53 -15.50 -21.35 12.23
CA GLN A 53 -16.84 -21.63 12.74
C GLN A 53 -17.83 -21.36 11.59
N GLU A 54 -17.64 -22.07 10.49
CA GLU A 54 -18.73 -22.36 9.55
C GLU A 54 -18.64 -23.87 9.28
N VAL A 55 -18.77 -24.62 10.37
CA VAL A 55 -19.00 -26.07 10.41
C VAL A 55 -19.98 -26.32 11.57
N ALA A 56 -21.25 -25.99 11.34
CA ALA A 56 -22.45 -26.54 11.98
C ALA A 56 -23.61 -25.55 11.73
N GLU A 57 -24.35 -25.75 10.64
CA GLU A 57 -25.74 -26.26 10.68
C GLU A 57 -26.11 -26.77 9.29
#